data_AF-A0A4Y1ZJZ8-F1
#
_entry.id   AF-A0A4Y1ZJZ8-F1
#
_cell.length_a   1.000
_cell.length_b   1.000
_cell.length_c   1.000
_cell.angle_alpha   90.00
_cell.angle_beta   90.00
_cell.angle_gamma   90.00
#
_symmetry.space_group_name_H-M   'P 1'
#
loop_
_entity.id
_entity.type
_entity.pdbx_description
1 polymer ?
#
loop_
_entity_poly.entity_id
_entity_poly.type
_entity_poly.pdbx_seq_one_letter_code
_entity_poly.pdbx_strand_id
1 'polypeptide(L)'
;MVCDNPIDTAVNQITETLIAAAENSIPKTKNNFRRQRKVWWNSDCREAYKNQRKAWGRFRRYPTSANLILYKQAKAYSRRIQRRSQRESWEPYVSSLNSTISSKKPWEKVKKASGIFTD
;
A
#
# COMPACT_ATOMS: atom_id res chain seq x y z
N MET A 1 -52.01 26.44 19.50
CA MET A 1 -51.38 27.04 18.30
C MET A 1 -50.47 25.99 17.72
N VAL A 2 -50.92 25.32 16.66
CA VAL A 2 -50.07 24.39 15.91
C VAL A 2 -49.17 25.28 15.06
N CYS A 3 -47.89 25.32 15.38
CA CYS A 3 -46.93 26.00 14.53
C CYS A 3 -46.84 25.17 13.25
N ASP A 4 -47.34 25.70 12.14
CA ASP A 4 -47.03 25.18 10.81
C ASP A 4 -45.53 25.32 10.62
N ASN A 5 -44.76 24.34 11.10
CA ASN A 5 -43.36 24.22 10.77
C ASN A 5 -43.33 23.91 9.27
N PRO A 6 -42.83 24.83 8.44
CA PRO A 6 -42.70 24.57 7.01
C PRO A 6 -41.97 23.24 6.84
N ILE A 7 -42.42 22.42 5.90
CA ILE A 7 -41.81 21.10 5.63
C ILE A 7 -40.28 21.24 5.49
N ASP A 8 -39.83 22.34 4.90
CA ASP A 8 -38.43 22.72 4.76
C ASP A 8 -37.67 22.79 6.10
N THR A 9 -38.30 23.33 7.15
CA THR A 9 -37.69 23.42 8.49
C THR A 9 -37.51 22.04 9.12
N ALA A 10 -38.50 21.16 9.00
CA ALA A 10 -38.39 19.80 9.52
C ALA A 10 -37.34 18.99 8.74
N VAL A 11 -37.27 19.15 7.42
CA VAL A 11 -36.24 18.52 6.58
C VAL A 11 -34.85 19.00 6.98
N ASN A 12 -34.66 20.29 7.20
CA ASN A 12 -33.36 20.85 7.62
C ASN A 12 -32.92 20.33 8.99
N GLN A 13 -33.83 20.20 9.96
CA GLN A 13 -33.50 19.65 11.27
C GLN A 13 -33.04 18.18 11.17
N ILE A 14 -33.70 17.39 10.33
CA ILE A 14 -33.33 15.97 10.13
C ILE A 14 -31.97 15.86 9.42
N THR A 15 -31.70 16.69 8.41
CA THR A 15 -30.43 16.66 7.70
C THR A 15 -29.27 17.11 8.59
N GLU A 16 -29.45 18.18 9.38
CA GLU A 16 -28.44 18.65 10.33
C GLU A 16 -28.14 17.62 11.41
N THR A 17 -29.17 17.01 12.00
CA THR A 17 -28.98 15.96 13.02
C THR A 17 -28.27 14.73 12.46
N LEU A 18 -28.58 14.32 11.23
CA LEU A 18 -27.91 13.20 10.56
C LEU A 18 -26.43 13.53 10.28
N ILE A 19 -26.13 14.73 9.79
CA ILE A 19 -24.75 15.18 9.56
C ILE A 19 -23.99 15.23 10.88
N ALA A 20 -24.55 15.82 11.93
CA ALA A 20 -23.91 15.91 13.24
C ALA A 20 -23.63 14.51 13.84
N ALA A 21 -24.58 13.59 13.73
CA ALA A 21 -24.40 12.20 14.16
C ALA A 21 -23.29 11.51 13.36
N ALA A 22 -23.22 11.73 12.04
CA ALA A 22 -22.17 11.19 11.19
C ALA A 22 -20.80 11.77 11.52
N GLU A 23 -20.69 13.09 11.75
CA GLU A 23 -19.43 13.73 12.11
C GLU A 23 -18.90 13.27 13.47
N ASN A 24 -19.81 13.01 14.42
CA ASN A 24 -19.45 12.50 15.75
C ASN A 24 -19.10 11.00 15.75
N SER A 25 -19.75 10.21 14.90
CA SER A 25 -19.63 8.74 14.91
C SER A 25 -18.62 8.21 13.89
N ILE A 26 -18.31 8.97 12.84
CA ILE A 26 -17.40 8.55 11.76
C ILE A 26 -16.12 9.39 11.85
N PRO A 27 -15.01 8.82 12.38
CA PRO A 27 -13.74 9.52 12.41
C PRO A 27 -13.28 9.92 11.01
N LYS A 28 -13.04 11.21 10.79
CA LYS A 28 -12.47 11.71 9.53
C LYS A 28 -10.99 11.28 9.44
N THR A 29 -10.71 10.28 8.61
CA THR A 29 -9.33 9.84 8.38
C THR A 29 -8.58 10.89 7.56
N LYS A 30 -7.51 11.47 8.10
CA LYS A 30 -6.59 12.29 7.31
C LYS A 30 -5.88 11.38 6.30
N ASN A 31 -5.94 11.72 5.01
CA ASN A 31 -5.23 11.00 3.95
C ASN A 31 -3.72 11.30 3.99
N ASN A 32 -3.07 11.06 5.11
CA ASN A 32 -1.63 11.29 5.33
C ASN A 32 -0.81 10.01 5.17
N PHE A 33 -1.34 8.98 4.51
CA PHE A 33 -0.52 7.86 4.08
C PHE A 33 0.36 8.31 2.91
N ARG A 34 1.48 9.00 3.21
CA ARG A 34 2.60 9.03 2.27
C ARG A 34 2.91 7.57 2.00
N ARG A 35 2.61 7.08 0.79
CA ARG A 35 2.98 5.72 0.38
C ARG A 35 4.48 5.64 0.53
N GLN A 36 4.91 5.07 1.66
CA GLN A 36 6.32 4.93 1.96
C GLN A 36 6.85 3.90 0.96
N ARG A 37 7.41 4.43 -0.12
CA ARG A 37 7.82 3.63 -1.26
C ARG A 37 9.09 2.93 -0.83
N LYS A 38 9.04 1.60 -0.76
CA LYS A 38 10.22 0.78 -0.47
C LYS A 38 11.34 1.23 -1.41
N VAL A 39 12.53 1.51 -0.87
CA VAL A 39 13.65 2.08 -1.63
C VAL A 39 14.03 1.21 -2.83
N TRP A 40 13.86 -0.11 -2.70
CA TRP A 40 14.10 -1.10 -3.73
C TRP A 40 12.97 -1.27 -4.76
N TRP A 41 11.85 -0.56 -4.63
CA TRP A 41 10.71 -0.69 -5.54
C TRP A 41 10.84 0.20 -6.79
N ASN A 42 11.30 -0.42 -7.88
CA ASN A 42 11.56 0.20 -9.18
C ASN A 42 10.51 -0.16 -10.26
N SER A 43 10.74 0.28 -11.50
CA SER A 43 9.92 0.00 -12.68
C SER A 43 9.78 -1.50 -12.94
N ASP A 44 10.89 -2.23 -12.83
CA ASP A 44 10.96 -3.66 -13.19
C ASP A 44 10.14 -4.49 -12.21
N CYS A 45 10.22 -4.17 -10.92
CA CYS A 45 9.36 -4.77 -9.89
C CYS A 45 7.88 -4.53 -10.20
N ARG A 46 7.52 -3.31 -10.62
CA ARG A 46 6.15 -2.93 -10.96
C ARG A 46 5.65 -3.69 -12.18
N GLU A 47 6.47 -3.81 -13.21
CA GLU A 47 6.13 -4.53 -14.43
C GLU A 47 5.97 -6.03 -14.18
N ALA A 48 6.94 -6.64 -13.49
CA ALA A 48 6.89 -8.07 -13.15
C ALA A 48 5.66 -8.39 -12.28
N TYR A 49 5.32 -7.52 -11.32
CA TYR A 49 4.10 -7.65 -10.51
C TYR A 49 2.82 -7.48 -11.35
N LYS A 50 2.79 -6.52 -12.28
CA LYS A 50 1.67 -6.33 -13.22
C LYS A 50 1.44 -7.58 -14.07
N ASN A 51 2.50 -8.21 -14.56
CA ASN A 51 2.43 -9.43 -15.35
C ASN A 51 1.97 -10.63 -14.50
N GLN A 52 2.46 -10.77 -13.26
CA GLN A 52 1.94 -11.75 -12.30
C GLN A 52 0.43 -11.57 -12.07
N ARG A 53 -0.04 -10.33 -11.86
CA ARG A 53 -1.46 -10.01 -11.65
C ARG A 53 -2.32 -10.34 -12.87
N LYS A 54 -1.83 -10.07 -14.08
CA LYS A 54 -2.50 -10.46 -15.33
C LYS A 54 -2.64 -11.98 -15.44
N ALA A 55 -1.58 -12.73 -15.19
CA ALA A 55 -1.59 -14.20 -15.23
C ALA A 55 -2.53 -14.78 -14.17
N TRP A 56 -2.53 -14.21 -12.95
CA TRP A 56 -3.49 -14.57 -11.91
C TRP A 56 -4.93 -14.30 -12.33
N GLY A 57 -5.21 -13.13 -12.93
CA GLY A 57 -6.53 -12.80 -13.43
C GLY A 57 -7.05 -13.79 -14.47
N ARG A 58 -6.17 -14.21 -15.39
CA ARG A 58 -6.49 -15.24 -16.40
C ARG A 58 -6.79 -16.60 -15.74
N PHE A 59 -5.93 -17.08 -14.86
CA PHE A 59 -6.14 -18.34 -14.14
C PHE A 59 -7.40 -18.32 -13.27
N ARG A 60 -7.66 -17.22 -12.56
CA ARG A 60 -8.86 -17.05 -11.72
C ARG A 60 -10.14 -17.12 -12.53
N ARG A 61 -10.17 -16.55 -13.74
CA ARG A 61 -11.34 -16.59 -14.63
C ARG A 61 -11.48 -17.94 -15.34
N TYR A 62 -10.35 -18.56 -15.71
CA TYR A 62 -10.31 -19.81 -16.45
C TYR A 62 -9.27 -20.76 -15.82
N PRO A 63 -9.69 -21.62 -14.86
CA PRO A 63 -8.78 -22.42 -14.05
C PRO A 63 -8.28 -23.68 -14.76
N THR A 64 -7.52 -23.49 -15.84
CA THR A 64 -6.87 -24.59 -16.59
C THR A 64 -5.45 -24.85 -16.09
N SER A 65 -4.92 -26.05 -16.34
CA SER A 65 -3.53 -26.43 -16.01
C SER A 65 -2.51 -25.52 -16.69
N ALA A 66 -2.71 -25.19 -17.97
CA ALA A 66 -1.87 -24.25 -18.71
C ALA A 66 -1.85 -22.85 -18.06
N ASN A 67 -3.01 -22.33 -17.65
CA ASN A 67 -3.08 -21.04 -16.97
C ASN A 67 -2.43 -21.06 -15.59
N LEU A 68 -2.52 -22.18 -14.86
CA LEU A 68 -1.81 -22.37 -13.59
C LEU A 68 -0.29 -22.34 -13.79
N ILE A 69 0.24 -23.01 -14.82
CA ILE A 69 1.67 -23.01 -15.16
C ILE A 69 2.14 -21.59 -15.46
N LEU A 70 1.42 -20.86 -16.32
CA LEU A 70 1.74 -19.47 -16.66
C LEU A 70 1.75 -18.57 -15.43
N TYR A 71 0.77 -18.71 -14.53
CA TYR A 71 0.75 -17.97 -13.28
C TYR A 71 1.94 -18.31 -12.37
N LYS A 72 2.27 -19.60 -12.22
CA LYS A 72 3.44 -20.03 -11.43
C LYS A 72 4.75 -19.46 -11.97
N GLN A 73 4.93 -19.48 -13.29
CA GLN A 73 6.09 -18.88 -13.96
C GLN A 73 6.16 -17.37 -13.70
N ALA A 74 5.07 -16.63 -13.93
CA ALA A 74 5.02 -15.19 -13.70
C ALA A 74 5.25 -14.82 -12.21
N LYS A 75 4.74 -15.64 -11.28
CA LYS A 75 4.97 -15.49 -9.83
C LYS A 75 6.43 -15.72 -9.46
N ALA A 76 7.07 -16.75 -10.03
CA ALA A 76 8.49 -17.02 -9.81
C ALA A 76 9.37 -15.89 -10.35
N TYR A 77 9.08 -15.41 -11.57
CA TYR A 77 9.78 -14.28 -12.18
C TYR A 77 9.64 -13.00 -11.35
N SER A 78 8.42 -12.64 -10.93
CA SER A 78 8.21 -11.46 -10.08
C SER A 78 8.99 -11.54 -8.76
N ARG A 79 9.01 -12.72 -8.12
CA ARG A 79 9.83 -12.94 -6.91
C ARG A 79 11.32 -12.77 -7.17
N ARG A 80 11.83 -13.26 -8.31
CA ARG A 80 13.24 -13.10 -8.70
C ARG A 80 13.61 -11.63 -8.85
N ILE A 81 12.81 -10.87 -9.60
CA ILE A 81 13.04 -9.43 -9.82
C ILE A 81 13.03 -8.67 -8.50
N GLN A 82 12.04 -8.91 -7.63
CA GLN A 82 11.96 -8.23 -6.33
C GLN A 82 13.19 -8.51 -5.45
N ARG A 83 13.67 -9.76 -5.39
CA ARG A 83 14.87 -10.11 -4.62
C ARG A 83 16.13 -9.47 -5.21
N ARG A 84 16.24 -9.43 -6.54
CA ARG A 84 17.34 -8.78 -7.25
C ARG A 84 17.38 -7.28 -6.92
N SER A 85 16.27 -6.58 -7.08
CA SER A 85 16.19 -5.15 -6.79
C SER A 85 16.42 -4.82 -5.31
N GLN A 86 15.99 -5.69 -4.40
CA GLN A 86 16.35 -5.58 -2.97
C GLN A 86 17.85 -5.64 -2.77
N ARG A 87 18.52 -6.66 -3.34
CA ARG A 87 19.98 -6.83 -3.25
C ARG A 87 20.71 -5.60 -3.83
N GLU A 88 20.39 -5.23 -5.06
CA GLU A 88 21.04 -4.11 -5.76
C GLU A 88 20.86 -2.78 -5.01
N SER A 89 19.73 -2.58 -4.33
CA SER A 89 19.51 -1.39 -3.50
C SER A 89 20.34 -1.37 -2.21
N TRP A 90 20.73 -2.55 -1.70
CA TRP A 90 21.41 -2.71 -0.42
C TRP A 90 22.93 -2.76 -0.58
N GLU A 91 23.41 -3.30 -1.69
CA GLU A 91 24.84 -3.51 -1.97
C GLU A 91 25.69 -2.24 -1.82
N PRO A 92 25.34 -1.07 -2.39
CA PRO A 92 26.12 0.14 -2.19
C PRO A 92 26.16 0.61 -0.73
N TYR A 93 25.05 0.41 0.00
CA TYR A 93 24.95 0.81 1.40
C TYR A 93 25.86 -0.07 2.26
N VAL A 94 25.82 -1.39 2.08
CA VAL A 94 26.67 -2.33 2.81
C VAL A 94 28.14 -2.06 2.54
N SER A 95 28.51 -1.83 1.28
CA SER A 95 29.87 -1.50 0.89
C SER A 95 30.39 -0.19 1.49
N SER A 96 29.50 0.74 1.86
CA SER A 96 29.86 1.99 2.53
C SER A 96 30.01 1.89 4.06
N LEU A 97 29.69 0.73 4.65
CA LEU A 97 29.76 0.56 6.10
C LEU A 97 31.22 0.51 6.58
N ASN A 98 31.52 1.25 7.64
CA ASN A 98 32.85 1.27 8.26
C ASN A 98 32.75 1.38 9.79
N SER A 99 33.89 1.22 10.48
CA SER A 99 33.97 1.22 11.95
C SER A 99 33.57 2.53 12.62
N THR A 100 33.52 3.64 11.89
CA THR A 100 33.13 4.96 12.42
C THR A 100 31.62 5.17 12.46
N ILE A 101 30.84 4.28 11.83
CA ILE A 101 29.38 4.40 11.78
C ILE A 101 28.78 3.93 13.09
N SER A 102 28.03 4.82 13.75
CA SER A 102 27.23 4.47 14.92
C SER A 102 26.24 3.33 14.61
N SER A 103 26.13 2.38 15.52
CA SER A 103 25.21 1.23 15.45
C SER A 103 23.76 1.61 15.18
N LYS A 104 23.32 2.81 15.57
CA LYS A 104 21.97 3.33 15.30
C LYS A 104 21.67 3.44 13.80
N LYS A 105 22.63 3.90 12.99
CA LYS A 105 22.41 4.19 11.55
C LYS A 105 22.08 2.92 10.72
N PRO A 106 22.83 1.80 10.85
CA PRO A 106 22.46 0.53 10.24
C PRO A 106 21.05 0.06 10.60
N TRP A 107 20.68 0.10 11.88
CA TRP A 107 19.36 -0.34 12.32
C TRP A 107 18.21 0.50 11.76
N GLU A 108 18.38 1.82 11.67
CA GLU A 108 17.40 2.70 11.01
C GLU A 108 17.23 2.37 9.53
N LYS A 109 18.34 2.09 8.82
CA LYS A 109 18.31 1.68 7.41
C LYS A 109 17.63 0.33 7.20
N VAL A 110 17.89 -0.64 8.07
CA VAL A 110 17.21 -1.95 8.08
C VAL A 110 15.71 -1.77 8.27
N LYS A 111 15.27 -0.98 9.26
CA LYS A 111 13.85 -0.68 9.49
C LYS A 111 13.20 -0.07 8.23
N LYS A 112 13.82 0.95 7.64
CA LYS A 112 13.34 1.59 6.39
C LYS A 112 13.28 0.63 5.21
N ALA A 113 14.25 -0.27 5.05
CA ALA A 113 14.26 -1.27 3.98
C ALA A 113 13.15 -2.33 4.13
N SER A 114 12.84 -2.69 5.38
CA SER A 114 11.73 -3.58 5.75
C SER A 114 10.36 -2.91 5.65
N GLY A 115 10.31 -1.60 5.45
CA GLY A 115 9.07 -0.82 5.39
C GLY A 115 8.51 -0.43 6.75
N ILE A 116 9.32 -0.54 7.81
CA ILE A 116 9.01 -0.05 9.16
C ILE A 116 9.53 1.38 9.22
N PHE A 117 8.63 2.34 9.08
CA PHE A 117 8.95 3.76 9.23
C PHE A 117 8.60 4.14 10.66
N THR A 118 9.63 4.36 11.47
CA THR A 118 9.47 5.01 12.78
C THR A 118 9.38 6.51 12.52
N ASP A 119 8.32 7.15 13.01
CA ASP A 119 8.19 8.61 13.09
C ASP A 119 9.30 9.21 13.97
#